data_AF-A0NY66-F1
#
_entry.id   AF-A0NY66-F1
#
_cell.length_a   1.000
_cell.length_b   1.000
_cell.length_c   1.000
_cell.angle_alpha   90.00
_cell.angle_beta   90.00
_cell.angle_gamma   90.00
#
_symmetry.space_group_name_H-M   'P 1'
#
loop_
_entity.id
_entity.type
_entity.pdbx_description
1 polymer ?
#
loop_
_entity_poly.entity_id
_entity_poly.type
_entity_poly.pdbx_seq_one_letter_code
_entity_poly.pdbx_strand_id
1 'polypeptide(L)' 'MVTERVGEGVAFMPFHFGGHYQGEDLRSKYPKGADPYVLGESSNTAQTYGYDSVTQMQETKATLCKISAA' A
#
# COMPACT_ATOMS: atom_id res chain seq x y z
N MET A 1 0.19 12.92 0.72
CA MET A 1 0.01 13.97 1.74
C MET A 1 1.35 14.19 2.42
N VAL A 2 1.76 15.44 2.65
CA VAL A 2 2.96 15.77 3.44
C VAL A 2 2.50 16.21 4.83
N THR A 3 3.13 15.70 5.89
CA THR A 3 2.74 16.02 7.27
C THR A 3 3.87 15.73 8.26
N GLU A 4 4.03 16.59 9.28
CA GLU A 4 5.00 16.44 10.38
C GLU A 4 4.70 15.25 11.32
N ARG A 5 3.61 14.50 11.09
CA ARG A 5 3.23 13.33 11.90
C ARG A 5 4.04 12.08 11.57
N VAL A 6 4.77 12.09 10.46
CA VAL A 6 5.56 10.95 9.97
C VAL A 6 7.03 11.29 10.17
N GLY A 7 7.79 10.37 10.78
CA GLY A 7 9.20 10.58 11.07
C GLY A 7 10.06 10.76 9.83
N GLU A 8 11.23 11.36 9.99
CA GLU A 8 12.20 11.51 8.91
C GLU A 8 12.67 10.14 8.39
N GLY A 9 12.85 10.03 7.07
CA GLY A 9 13.36 8.81 6.42
C GLY A 9 12.35 7.66 6.32
N VAL A 10 11.11 7.83 6.77
CA VAL A 10 10.05 6.83 6.65
C VAL A 10 8.86 7.34 5.86
N ALA A 11 8.15 6.41 5.21
CA ALA A 11 6.90 6.68 4.53
C ALA A 11 5.77 5.89 5.21
N PHE A 12 4.63 6.54 5.42
CA PHE A 12 3.42 5.89 5.93
C PHE A 12 2.41 5.71 4.80
N MET A 13 1.95 4.48 4.63
CA MET A 13 0.98 4.11 3.60
C MET A 13 -0.13 3.23 4.20
N PRO A 14 -1.42 3.53 3.94
CA PRO A 14 -2.52 2.63 4.26
C PRO A 14 -2.33 1.25 3.63
N PHE A 15 -2.54 0.21 4.43
CA PHE A 15 -2.30 -1.16 3.99
C PHE A 15 -3.23 -1.58 2.84
N HIS A 16 -4.51 -1.23 2.94
CA HIS A 16 -5.60 -1.67 2.05
C HIS A 16 -6.03 -0.59 1.03
N PHE A 17 -5.10 -0.03 0.27
CA PHE A 17 -5.51 0.68 -0.94
C PHE A 17 -6.15 -0.28 -1.94
N GLY A 18 -7.11 0.24 -2.70
CA GLY A 18 -7.84 -0.50 -3.71
C GLY A 18 -8.35 0.41 -4.81
N GLY A 19 -8.96 -0.18 -5.82
CA GLY A 19 -9.45 0.53 -7.00
C GLY A 19 -8.45 0.55 -8.15
N HIS A 20 -7.14 0.45 -7.94
CA HIS A 20 -6.17 0.24 -9.01
C HIS A 20 -5.45 -1.10 -8.90
N TYR A 21 -5.07 -1.69 -10.04
CA TYR A 21 -4.19 -2.84 -10.11
C TYR A 21 -3.37 -2.84 -11.40
N GLN A 22 -2.05 -2.93 -11.28
CA GLN A 22 -1.07 -2.86 -12.37
C GLN A 22 -1.24 -1.62 -13.27
N GLY A 23 -1.61 -0.49 -12.65
CA GLY A 23 -1.88 0.76 -13.36
C GLY A 23 -3.30 0.90 -13.95
N GLU A 24 -4.12 -0.15 -13.88
CA GLU A 24 -5.48 -0.15 -14.41
C GLU A 24 -6.51 0.29 -13.35
N ASP A 25 -7.49 1.10 -13.76
CA ASP A 25 -8.65 1.48 -12.94
C ASP A 25 -9.69 0.34 -12.91
N LEU A 26 -9.98 -0.15 -11.71
CA LEU A 26 -10.92 -1.23 -11.42
C LEU A 26 -12.21 -0.77 -10.75
N ARG A 27 -12.51 0.53 -10.67
CA ARG A 27 -13.74 1.04 -10.03
C ARG A 27 -15.02 0.43 -10.58
N SER A 28 -15.04 0.09 -11.87
CA SER A 28 -16.17 -0.59 -12.53
C SER A 28 -16.50 -1.96 -11.93
N LYS A 29 -15.58 -2.57 -11.17
CA LYS A 29 -15.77 -3.85 -10.47
C LYS A 29 -16.48 -3.70 -9.12
N TYR A 30 -16.56 -2.49 -8.57
CA TYR A 30 -17.19 -2.25 -7.28
C TYR A 30 -18.70 -2.09 -7.44
N PRO A 31 -19.51 -2.62 -6.50
CA PRO A 31 -20.91 -2.27 -6.42
C PRO A 31 -21.11 -0.75 -6.31
N LYS A 32 -22.27 -0.26 -6.76
CA LYS A 32 -22.58 1.17 -6.71
C LYS A 32 -22.45 1.71 -5.28
N GLY A 33 -21.60 2.72 -5.11
CA GLY A 33 -21.37 3.38 -3.81
C GLY A 33 -20.42 2.65 -2.88
N ALA A 34 -19.74 1.60 -3.35
CA ALA A 34 -18.79 0.81 -2.57
C ALA A 34 -17.33 0.96 -3.03
N ASP A 35 -17.05 1.83 -4.00
CA ASP A 35 -15.68 2.08 -4.46
C ASP A 35 -14.87 2.89 -3.43
N PRO A 36 -13.53 2.68 -3.34
CA PRO A 36 -12.72 3.36 -2.35
C PRO A 36 -12.67 4.88 -2.55
N TYR A 37 -12.74 5.65 -1.46
CA TYR A 37 -12.57 7.11 -1.48
C TYR A 37 -11.18 7.54 -1.97
N VAL A 38 -10.16 6.74 -1.68
CA VAL A 38 -8.80 6.95 -2.15
C VAL A 38 -8.40 5.74 -2.97
N LEU A 39 -8.10 5.99 -4.25
CA LEU A 39 -7.72 4.96 -5.20
C LEU A 39 -6.22 4.71 -5.13
N GLY A 40 -5.85 3.45 -5.23
CA GLY A 40 -4.47 3.04 -5.28
C GLY A 40 -4.36 1.53 -5.42
N GLU A 41 -3.13 1.07 -5.58
CA GLU A 41 -2.82 -0.35 -5.50
C GLU A 41 -2.44 -0.71 -4.07
N SER A 42 -2.70 -1.96 -3.67
CA SER A 42 -2.35 -2.44 -2.34
C SER A 42 -0.89 -2.20 -2.03
N SER A 43 -0.60 -1.68 -0.83
CA SER A 43 0.76 -1.50 -0.33
C SER A 43 1.60 -2.78 -0.33
N ASN A 44 0.94 -3.95 -0.29
CA ASN A 44 1.60 -5.24 -0.30
C ASN A 44 2.40 -5.51 -1.57
N THR A 45 2.08 -4.85 -2.69
CA THR A 45 2.80 -5.06 -3.95
C THR A 45 4.22 -4.49 -3.91
N ALA A 46 4.50 -3.58 -2.96
CA ALA A 46 5.82 -3.02 -2.73
C ALA A 46 6.58 -3.69 -1.57
N GLN A 47 5.96 -4.58 -0.79
CA GLN A 47 6.54 -5.16 0.42
C GLN A 47 7.44 -6.38 0.12
N THR A 48 8.34 -6.68 1.06
CA THR A 48 9.18 -7.89 1.01
C THR A 48 8.35 -9.18 1.16
N TYR A 49 8.91 -10.29 0.70
CA TYR A 49 8.37 -11.65 0.86
C TYR A 49 8.89 -12.34 2.13
N GLY A 50 9.42 -11.58 3.09
CA GLY A 50 9.98 -12.08 4.33
C GLY A 50 8.91 -12.67 5.27
N TYR A 51 9.30 -13.70 6.02
CA TYR A 51 8.50 -14.32 7.07
C TYR A 51 9.35 -14.60 8.30
N ASP A 52 8.77 -14.42 9.48
CA ASP A 52 9.37 -14.87 10.73
C ASP A 52 9.44 -16.40 10.74
N SER A 53 10.64 -16.96 10.96
CA SER A 53 10.90 -18.40 10.79
C SER A 53 10.26 -19.29 11.85
N VAL A 54 9.80 -18.72 12.97
CA VAL A 54 9.20 -19.46 14.08
C VAL A 54 7.68 -19.44 14.00
N THR A 55 7.11 -18.27 13.75
CA THR A 55 5.66 -18.03 13.76
C THR A 55 5.04 -18.04 12.38
N GLN A 56 5.85 -18.01 11.32
CA GLN A 56 5.40 -17.83 9.94
C GLN A 56 4.62 -16.52 9.72
N MET A 57 4.82 -15.51 10.58
CA MET A 57 4.20 -14.19 10.42
C MET A 57 4.89 -13.42 9.31
N GLN A 58 4.10 -12.76 8.44
CA GLN A 58 4.64 -11.96 7.35
C GLN A 58 5.38 -10.72 7.86
N GLU A 59 6.55 -10.44 7.28
CA GLU A 59 7.33 -9.24 7.57
C GLU A 59 6.83 -8.05 6.73
N THR A 60 5.83 -7.32 7.23
CA THR A 60 5.14 -6.25 6.48
C THR A 60 5.70 -4.84 6.70
N LYS A 61 6.63 -4.66 7.64
CA LYS A 61 7.09 -3.33 8.09
C LYS A 61 8.53 -3.00 7.72
N ALA A 62 9.31 -3.97 7.25
CA ALA A 62 10.71 -3.80 6.88
C ALA A 62 10.83 -3.82 5.35
N THR A 63 10.62 -2.67 4.72
CA THR A 63 10.71 -2.54 3.26
C THR A 63 11.34 -1.21 2.91
N LEU A 64 12.37 -1.25 2.06
CA LEU A 64 12.95 -0.05 1.47
C LEU A 64 12.23 0.25 0.16
N CYS A 65 11.89 1.52 -0.06
CA CYS A 65 11.28 1.97 -1.30
C CYS A 65 11.98 3.22 -1.82
N LYS A 66 11.80 3.49 -3.10
CA LYS A 66 12.13 4.77 -3.73
C LYS A 66 10.83 5.44 -4.12
N ILE A 67 10.67 6.70 -3.70
CA ILE A 67 9.50 7.52 -4.04
C ILE A 67 9.88 8.45 -5.18
N SER A 68 9.02 8.52 -6.19
CA SER A 68 9.11 9.48 -7.30
C SER A 68 7.80 10.25 -7.40
N ALA A 69 7.88 11.50 -7.84
CA ALA A 69 6.69 12.21 -8.30
C ALA A 69 6.11 11.50 -9.53
N ALA A 70 4.78 11.52 -9.66
CA ALA A 70 4.05 11.00 -10.81
C ALA A 70 4.16 11.95 -12.01
#